data_AF-A0A2E1E9R0-F1
#
_entry.id   AF-A0A2E1E9R0-F1
#
_cell.length_a   1.000
_cell.length_b   1.000
_cell.length_c   1.000
_cell.angle_alpha   90.00
_cell.angle_beta   90.00
_cell.angle_gamma   90.00
#
_symmetry.space_group_name_H-M   'P 1'
#
loop_
_entity.id
_entity.type
_entity.pdbx_description
1 polymer ?
#
loop_
_entity_poly.entity_id
_entity_poly.type
_entity_poly.pdbx_seq_one_letter_code
_entity_poly.pdbx_strand_id
1 'polypeptide(L)' 'MIGAPQIILIIAVVLLLFGGRKIPELMKGLGSGIKEFKKATKEDSEEKKIDEKKQ' A
#
# COMPACT_ATOMS: atom_id res chain seq x y z
N MET A 1 -15.95 2.38 -24.95
CA MET A 1 -15.63 3.23 -23.77
C MET A 1 -16.14 2.49 -22.55
N ILE A 2 -15.25 2.09 -21.63
CA ILE A 2 -15.68 1.58 -20.33
C ILE A 2 -16.07 2.80 -19.51
N GLY A 3 -17.37 3.03 -19.36
CA GLY A 3 -17.91 4.12 -18.56
C GLY A 3 -17.91 3.80 -17.07
N ALA A 4 -18.12 4.85 -16.27
CA ALA A 4 -18.37 4.74 -14.83
C ALA A 4 -19.32 3.58 -14.42
N PRO A 5 -20.45 3.30 -15.11
CA PRO A 5 -21.33 2.20 -14.72
C PRO A 5 -20.70 0.81 -14.82
N GLN A 6 -19.83 0.54 -15.81
CA GLN A 6 -19.17 -0.76 -15.94
C GLN A 6 -18.14 -0.99 -14.84
N ILE A 7 -17.41 0.06 -14.45
CA ILE A 7 -16.45 0.00 -13.33
C ILE A 7 -17.17 -0.25 -12.01
N ILE A 8 -18.29 0.42 -11.77
CA ILE A 8 -19.12 0.22 -10.56
C ILE A 8 -19.62 -1.23 -10.49
N LEU A 9 -20.07 -1.80 -11.60
CA LEU A 9 -20.52 -3.19 -11.64
C LEU A 9 -19.40 -4.19 -11.28
N ILE A 10 -18.20 -3.97 -11.81
CA ILE A 10 -17.03 -4.81 -11.50
C ILE A 10 -16.69 -4.72 -10.00
N ILE A 11 -16.65 -3.50 -9.45
CA ILE A 11 -16.40 -3.28 -8.02
C ILE A 11 -17.48 -3.95 -7.17
N ALA A 12 -18.75 -3.87 -7.58
CA ALA A 12 -19.86 -4.51 -6.87
C ALA A 12 -19.72 -6.04 -6.86
N VAL A 13 -19.33 -6.66 -7.99
CA VAL A 13 -19.09 -8.12 -8.05
C VAL A 13 -17.90 -8.51 -7.15
N VAL A 14 -16.80 -7.76 -7.19
CA VAL A 14 -15.64 -7.99 -6.32
C VAL A 14 -16.03 -7.86 -4.84
N LEU A 15 -16.82 -6.85 -4.48
CA LEU A 15 -17.33 -6.66 -3.12
C LEU A 15 -18.27 -7.78 -2.68
N LEU A 16 -19.05 -8.37 -3.59
CA LEU A 16 -19.92 -9.49 -3.28
C LEU A 16 -19.12 -10.78 -3.01
N LEU A 17 -18.07 -11.04 -3.80
CA LEU A 17 -17.22 -12.22 -3.66
C LEU A 17 -16.31 -12.15 -2.43
N PHE A 18 -15.69 -11.01 -2.20
CA PHE A 18 -14.71 -10.84 -1.12
C PHE A 18 -15.33 -10.28 0.16
N GLY A 19 -16.50 -9.65 0.07
CA GLY A 19 -17.15 -8.93 1.17
C GLY A 19 -16.54 -7.55 1.42
N GLY A 20 -17.37 -6.59 1.84
CA GLY A 20 -16.92 -5.22 2.10
C GLY A 20 -15.90 -5.06 3.23
N ARG A 21 -15.73 -6.09 4.08
CA ARG A 21 -14.77 -6.06 5.21
C ARG A 21 -13.35 -6.46 4.80
N LYS A 22 -13.19 -7.23 3.72
CA LYS A 22 -11.89 -7.75 3.27
C LYS A 22 -11.03 -6.67 2.63
N ILE A 23 -11.64 -5.72 1.91
CA ILE A 23 -10.93 -4.61 1.27
C ILE A 23 -10.22 -3.71 2.33
N PRO A 24 -10.88 -3.22 3.39
CA PRO A 24 -10.22 -2.47 4.47
C PRO A 24 -9.12 -3.26 5.18
N GLU A 25 -9.33 -4.57 5.39
CA GLU A 25 -8.36 -5.45 6.06
C GLU A 25 -7.08 -5.61 5.23
N LEU A 26 -7.22 -5.85 3.92
CA LEU A 26 -6.11 -5.92 2.97
C LEU A 26 -5.39 -4.57 2.84
N MET A 27 -6.13 -3.47 2.76
CA MET A 27 -5.55 -2.12 2.73
C MET A 27 -4.75 -1.80 4.00
N LYS A 28 -5.26 -2.20 5.16
CA LYS A 28 -4.56 -2.03 6.44
C LYS A 28 -3.26 -2.85 6.48
N GLY A 29 -3.31 -4.11 6.06
CA GLY A 29 -2.12 -4.98 5.98
C GLY A 29 -1.07 -4.43 5.00
N LEU A 30 -1.48 -4.09 3.78
CA LEU A 30 -0.60 -3.51 2.77
C LEU A 30 -0.01 -2.16 3.23
N GLY A 31 -0.84 -1.31 3.84
CA GLY A 31 -0.43 0.00 4.35
C GLY A 31 0.61 -0.11 5.46
N SER A 32 0.44 -1.05 6.40
CA SER A 32 1.45 -1.33 7.43
C SER A 32 2.76 -1.85 6.82
N GLY A 33 2.68 -2.79 5.88
CA GLY A 33 3.87 -3.32 5.20
C GLY A 33 4.64 -2.26 4.42
N ILE A 34 3.95 -1.39 3.67
CA ILE A 34 4.58 -0.26 2.95
C ILE A 34 5.21 0.73 3.95
N LYS A 35 4.54 0.99 5.09
CA LYS A 35 5.06 1.90 6.13
C LYS A 35 6.34 1.37 6.76
N GLU A 36 6.38 0.08 7.10
CA GLU A 36 7.56 -0.60 7.64
C GLU A 36 8.69 -0.65 6.61
N PHE A 37 8.38 -1.01 5.36
CA PHE A 37 9.34 -1.00 4.26
C PHE A 37 9.99 0.38 4.09
N LYS A 38 9.17 1.44 4.04
CA LYS A 38 9.67 2.82 3.90
C LYS A 38 10.53 3.25 5.10
N LYS A 39 10.22 2.77 6.30
CA LYS A 39 10.99 3.06 7.51
C LYS A 39 12.38 2.41 7.44
N ALA A 40 12.43 1.11 7.13
CA ALA A 40 13.68 0.37 6.98
C ALA A 40 14.59 0.99 5.89
N THR A 41 14.03 1.32 4.73
CA THR A 41 14.80 1.98 3.66
C THR A 41 15.31 3.38 4.04
N LYS A 42 14.59 4.10 4.91
CA LYS A 42 15.02 5.42 5.41
C LYS A 42 16.13 5.32 6.44
N GLU A 43 16.04 4.39 7.38
CA GLU A 43 17.08 4.14 8.38
C GLU A 43 18.41 3.77 7.69
N ASP A 44 18.37 2.87 6.70
CA ASP A 44 19.54 2.53 5.86
C ASP A 44 20.10 3.75 5.09
N SER A 45 19.23 4.68 4.69
CA SER A 45 19.63 5.88 3.95
C SER A 45 20.19 6.98 4.85
N GLU A 46 19.75 7.06 6.11
CA GLU A 46 20.25 8.02 7.10
C GLU A 46 21.57 7.53 7.72
N GLU A 47 21.75 6.23 7.97
CA GLU A 47 23.04 5.67 8.40
C GLU A 47 24.13 5.88 7.34
N LYS A 48 23.84 5.67 6.05
CA LYS A 48 24.80 5.92 4.97
C LYS A 48 25.25 7.39 4.86
N LYS A 49 24.40 8.35 5.26
CA LYS A 49 24.75 9.78 5.22
C LYS A 49 25.64 10.24 6.38
N ILE A 50 25.69 9.49 7.49
CA ILE A 50 26.49 9.85 8.66
C ILE A 50 27.94 9.39 8.47
N ASP A 51 28.17 8.27 7.77
CA ASP A 51 29.51 7.77 7.45
C ASP A 51 30.25 8.63 6.40
N GLU A 52 29.57 9.18 5.39
CA GLU A 52 30.19 10.05 4.37
C GLU A 52 30.64 11.42 4.90
N LYS A 53 30.13 11.88 6.05
CA LYS A 53 30.46 13.21 6.60
C LYS A 53 31.62 13.18 7.61
N LYS A 54 32.20 12.00 7.84
CA LYS A 54 33.29 11.79 8.80
C LYS A 54 34.61 11.37 8.14
N GLN A 55 34.67 11.39 6.80
CA GLN A 55 35.91 11.21 6.03
C GLN A 55 36.43 12.55 5.50
#